data_AF-A0A7C6TAF5-F1
#
_entry.id   AF-A0A7C6TAF5-F1
#
_cell.length_a   1.000
_cell.length_b   1.000
_cell.length_c   1.000
_cell.angle_alpha   90.00
_cell.angle_beta   90.00
_cell.angle_gamma   90.00
#
_symmetry.space_group_name_H-M   'P 1'
#
loop_
_entity.id
_entity.type
_entity.pdbx_description
1 polymer ?
#
loop_
_entity_poly.entity_id
_entity_poly.type
_entity_poly.pdbx_seq_one_letter_code
_entity_poly.pdbx_strand_id
1 'polypeptide(L)'
;MMITVIGRGHSGTRAMSHTLSASGVYMGAKLNVSGDLIPAEELYEACRVMARYVEHKGGLEWDFSRLFTMPIDPAFTRLVESYLSSVLGSDAERKGWKLPETTLILPWIIRMFPDIHYIYWVRDPRDSIIGAHITDDLADFGVPYEHTDDLRRRRATSWRYQYNLMQATPPPARRIHVRFEEFVLKQEETLRRLEDFLGFPLERIPVRAESVGRWRTDTETHDFDFFPREALYEG
;
A
#
# COMPACT_ATOMS: atom_id res chain seq x y z
N MET A 1 -3.34 -3.11 -20.18
CA MET A 1 -2.37 -2.95 -19.06
C MET A 1 -3.11 -2.97 -17.74
N MET A 2 -2.60 -3.68 -16.73
CA MET A 2 -3.12 -3.64 -15.35
C MET A 2 -2.11 -2.96 -14.41
N ILE A 3 -2.60 -2.11 -13.49
CA ILE A 3 -1.81 -1.29 -12.56
C ILE A 3 -2.35 -1.47 -11.14
N THR A 4 -1.48 -1.54 -10.15
CA THR A 4 -1.88 -1.45 -8.74
C THR A 4 -0.99 -0.50 -7.97
N VAL A 5 -1.58 0.16 -6.96
CA VAL A 5 -0.88 1.05 -6.04
C VAL A 5 -0.73 0.36 -4.68
N ILE A 6 0.50 0.10 -4.29
CA ILE A 6 0.88 -0.55 -3.04
C ILE A 6 1.38 0.50 -2.06
N GLY A 7 0.83 0.53 -0.86
CA GLY A 7 1.27 1.45 0.17
C GLY A 7 0.29 1.48 1.34
N ARG A 8 0.82 1.72 2.54
CA ARG A 8 0.03 1.77 3.77
C ARG A 8 -1.03 2.88 3.71
N GLY A 9 -2.11 2.71 4.48
CA GLY A 9 -3.09 3.76 4.71
C GLY A 9 -2.44 5.05 5.23
N HIS A 10 -2.99 6.22 4.93
CA HIS A 10 -2.39 7.53 5.27
C HIS A 10 -1.03 7.85 4.62
N SER A 11 -0.47 6.98 3.78
CA SER A 11 0.74 7.30 3.00
C SER A 11 0.47 8.24 1.82
N GLY A 12 -0.78 8.62 1.55
CA GLY A 12 -1.14 9.50 0.44
C GLY A 12 -1.40 8.78 -0.90
N THR A 13 -1.60 7.46 -0.87
CA THR A 13 -1.93 6.63 -2.05
C THR A 13 -3.19 7.07 -2.81
N ARG A 14 -4.07 7.86 -2.18
CA ARG A 14 -5.20 8.56 -2.84
C ARG A 14 -4.73 9.40 -4.02
N ALA A 15 -3.62 10.14 -3.86
CA ALA A 15 -3.11 11.02 -4.91
C ALA A 15 -2.82 10.21 -6.19
N MET A 16 -2.16 9.06 -6.06
CA MET A 16 -1.90 8.19 -7.21
C MET A 16 -3.18 7.61 -7.82
N SER A 17 -4.14 7.15 -7.01
CA SER A 17 -5.41 6.62 -7.54
C SER A 17 -6.20 7.67 -8.33
N HIS A 18 -6.23 8.91 -7.83
CA HIS A 18 -6.87 10.03 -8.51
C HIS A 18 -6.12 10.43 -9.79
N THR A 19 -4.79 10.46 -9.78
CA THR A 19 -3.98 10.67 -10.99
C THR A 19 -4.27 9.61 -12.05
N LEU A 20 -4.26 8.31 -11.69
CA LEU A 20 -4.57 7.24 -12.64
C LEU A 20 -5.99 7.37 -13.22
N SER A 21 -6.98 7.66 -12.36
CA SER A 21 -8.36 7.84 -12.79
C SER A 21 -8.52 9.02 -13.75
N ALA A 22 -7.90 10.16 -13.42
CA ALA A 22 -7.89 11.34 -14.29
C ALA A 22 -7.20 11.05 -15.63
N SER A 23 -6.18 10.19 -15.63
CA SER A 23 -5.43 9.76 -16.82
C SER A 23 -6.14 8.67 -17.64
N GLY A 24 -7.42 8.40 -17.37
CA GLY A 24 -8.24 7.43 -18.12
C GLY A 24 -8.01 5.96 -17.76
N VAL A 25 -7.40 5.65 -16.61
CA VAL A 25 -7.28 4.28 -16.12
C VAL A 25 -8.60 3.87 -15.45
N TYR A 26 -9.18 2.74 -15.86
CA TYR A 26 -10.34 2.17 -15.19
C TYR A 26 -9.95 1.53 -13.85
N MET A 27 -10.24 2.20 -12.74
CA MET A 27 -9.82 1.78 -11.39
C MET A 27 -10.80 0.81 -10.69
N GLY A 28 -11.79 0.28 -11.44
CA GLY A 28 -12.85 -0.60 -10.94
C GLY A 28 -14.24 0.05 -10.94
N ALA A 29 -15.29 -0.75 -10.72
CA ALA A 29 -16.67 -0.33 -10.96
C ALA A 29 -17.20 0.69 -9.94
N LYS A 30 -16.69 0.66 -8.70
CA LYS A 30 -17.16 1.52 -7.63
C LYS A 30 -15.98 1.96 -6.76
N LEU A 31 -15.79 3.27 -6.66
CA LEU A 31 -14.73 3.87 -5.88
C LEU A 31 -15.31 4.71 -4.74
N ASN A 32 -14.66 4.72 -3.59
CA ASN A 32 -14.92 5.70 -2.54
C ASN A 32 -14.17 7.03 -2.84
N VAL A 33 -14.34 8.04 -1.98
CA VAL A 33 -13.67 9.34 -2.12
C VAL A 33 -12.13 9.27 -2.08
N SER A 34 -11.58 8.20 -1.51
CA SER A 34 -10.14 7.94 -1.46
C SER A 34 -9.59 7.26 -2.71
N GLY A 35 -10.46 6.97 -3.69
CA GLY A 35 -10.10 6.19 -4.86
C GLY A 35 -9.82 4.73 -4.53
N ASP A 36 -10.40 4.20 -3.44
CA ASP A 36 -10.34 2.79 -3.12
C ASP A 36 -11.45 2.05 -3.85
N LEU A 37 -11.13 0.88 -4.43
CA LEU A 37 -12.13 -0.04 -4.95
C LEU A 37 -12.93 -0.65 -3.79
N ILE A 38 -14.26 -0.57 -3.88
CA ILE A 38 -15.19 -1.05 -2.85
C ILE A 38 -16.36 -1.85 -3.49
N PRO A 39 -17.02 -2.78 -2.77
CA PRO A 39 -16.78 -3.23 -1.38
C PRO A 39 -15.39 -3.85 -1.16
N ALA A 40 -14.83 -3.67 0.03
CA ALA A 40 -13.45 -4.06 0.39
C ALA A 40 -13.36 -5.33 1.25
N GLU A 41 -14.51 -5.80 1.74
CA GLU A 41 -14.66 -6.86 2.74
C GLU A 41 -13.96 -8.15 2.31
N GLU A 42 -14.09 -8.56 1.06
CA GLU A 42 -13.44 -9.76 0.54
C GLU A 42 -11.91 -9.64 0.54
N LEU A 43 -11.36 -8.46 0.23
CA LEU A 43 -9.91 -8.25 0.34
C LEU A 43 -9.45 -8.25 1.80
N TYR A 44 -10.28 -7.75 2.73
CA TYR A 44 -10.00 -7.84 4.17
C TYR A 44 -9.97 -9.29 4.64
N GLU A 45 -10.91 -10.12 4.18
CA GLU A 45 -10.86 -11.57 4.47
C GLU A 45 -9.63 -12.23 3.83
N ALA A 46 -9.24 -11.83 2.62
CA ALA A 46 -8.02 -12.33 1.98
C ALA A 46 -6.77 -12.01 2.83
N CYS A 47 -6.72 -10.81 3.44
CA CYS A 47 -5.67 -10.45 4.40
C CYS A 47 -5.63 -11.42 5.59
N ARG A 48 -6.79 -11.74 6.18
CA ARG A 48 -6.88 -12.70 7.30
C ARG A 48 -6.50 -14.11 6.88
N VAL A 49 -6.76 -14.52 5.65
CA VAL A 49 -6.33 -15.83 5.14
C VAL A 49 -4.80 -15.90 5.05
N MET A 50 -4.16 -14.91 4.41
CA MET A 50 -2.69 -14.92 4.27
C MET A 50 -1.98 -14.78 5.62
N ALA A 51 -2.52 -13.96 6.54
CA ALA A 51 -1.93 -13.70 7.85
C ALA A 51 -1.74 -14.96 8.72
N ARG A 52 -2.54 -16.02 8.51
CA ARG A 52 -2.39 -17.32 9.20
C ARG A 52 -1.04 -17.99 8.96
N TYR A 53 -0.34 -17.59 7.90
CA TYR A 53 0.96 -18.14 7.51
C TYR A 53 2.13 -17.23 7.87
N VAL A 54 1.86 -16.10 8.52
CA VAL A 54 2.88 -15.19 9.07
C VAL A 54 3.20 -15.64 10.49
N GLU A 55 4.48 -15.82 10.79
CA GLU A 55 4.94 -16.15 12.13
C GLU A 55 5.56 -14.92 12.79
N HIS A 56 5.08 -14.53 13.97
CA HIS A 56 5.69 -13.48 14.78
C HIS A 56 6.83 -14.08 15.62
N LYS A 57 8.03 -13.50 15.50
CA LYS A 57 9.25 -14.01 16.17
C LYS A 57 9.55 -13.31 17.51
N GLY A 58 8.71 -12.35 17.90
CA GLY A 58 8.95 -11.46 19.04
C GLY A 58 9.35 -10.06 18.58
N GLY A 59 9.06 -9.05 19.40
CA GLY A 59 9.33 -7.64 19.08
C GLY A 59 8.72 -7.22 17.73
N LEU A 60 9.55 -6.63 16.87
CA LEU A 60 9.18 -6.12 15.53
C LEU A 60 9.66 -7.05 14.40
N GLU A 61 9.74 -8.35 14.68
CA GLU A 61 10.22 -9.36 13.74
C GLU A 61 9.11 -10.36 13.36
N TRP A 62 8.99 -10.59 12.05
CA TRP A 62 8.06 -11.55 11.46
C TRP A 62 8.77 -12.37 10.39
N ASP A 63 8.39 -13.63 10.28
CA ASP A 63 8.85 -14.52 9.22
C ASP A 63 7.80 -14.63 8.11
N PHE A 64 8.20 -14.19 6.91
CA PHE A 64 7.39 -14.21 5.68
C PHE A 64 7.82 -15.29 4.70
N SER A 65 8.88 -16.05 5.01
CA SER A 65 9.56 -16.95 4.07
C SER A 65 8.60 -17.96 3.41
N ARG A 66 7.67 -18.50 4.20
CA ARG A 66 6.65 -19.45 3.72
C ARG A 66 5.77 -18.86 2.63
N LEU A 67 5.43 -17.57 2.72
CA LEU A 67 4.52 -16.90 1.79
C LEU A 67 5.04 -16.90 0.34
N PHE A 68 6.36 -16.97 0.17
CA PHE A 68 7.00 -16.85 -1.13
C PHE A 68 6.98 -18.16 -1.92
N THR A 69 6.95 -19.31 -1.24
CA THR A 69 7.15 -20.63 -1.86
C THR A 69 5.96 -21.57 -1.71
N MET A 70 5.18 -21.44 -0.63
CA MET A 70 4.05 -22.34 -0.38
C MET A 70 2.94 -22.18 -1.43
N PRO A 71 2.11 -23.20 -1.68
CA PRO A 71 0.90 -23.01 -2.48
C PRO A 71 0.01 -21.90 -1.91
N ILE A 72 -0.54 -21.04 -2.77
CA ILE A 72 -1.51 -20.02 -2.36
C ILE A 72 -2.79 -20.73 -1.91
N ASP A 73 -3.35 -20.34 -0.77
CA ASP A 73 -4.61 -20.90 -0.27
C ASP A 73 -5.74 -20.62 -1.30
N PRO A 74 -6.49 -21.63 -1.78
CA PRO A 74 -7.57 -21.42 -2.73
C PRO A 74 -8.65 -20.44 -2.25
N ALA A 75 -8.86 -20.31 -0.94
CA ALA A 75 -9.76 -19.30 -0.38
C ALA A 75 -9.28 -17.88 -0.65
N PHE A 76 -7.96 -17.64 -0.55
CA PHE A 76 -7.37 -16.35 -0.89
C PHE A 76 -7.61 -15.99 -2.35
N THR A 77 -7.32 -16.92 -3.27
CA THR A 77 -7.53 -16.70 -4.71
C THR A 77 -8.97 -16.31 -5.01
N ARG A 78 -9.95 -17.05 -4.49
CA ARG A 78 -11.37 -16.75 -4.70
C ARG A 78 -11.77 -15.37 -4.17
N LEU A 79 -11.30 -14.99 -2.98
CA LEU A 79 -11.61 -13.70 -2.38
C LEU A 79 -11.01 -12.54 -3.17
N VAL A 80 -9.77 -12.67 -3.63
CA VAL A 80 -9.10 -11.65 -4.45
C VAL A 80 -9.76 -11.52 -5.83
N GLU A 81 -10.08 -12.64 -6.48
CA GLU A 81 -10.75 -12.63 -7.79
C GLU A 81 -12.16 -12.03 -7.70
N SER A 82 -12.91 -12.35 -6.65
CA SER A 82 -14.24 -11.79 -6.40
C SER A 82 -14.17 -10.27 -6.18
N TYR A 83 -13.26 -9.81 -5.33
CA TYR A 83 -13.01 -8.39 -5.09
C TYR A 83 -12.59 -7.65 -6.37
N LEU A 84 -11.69 -8.24 -7.15
CA LEU A 84 -11.18 -7.65 -8.39
C LEU A 84 -12.06 -7.93 -9.61
N SER A 85 -13.23 -8.57 -9.46
CA SER A 85 -14.08 -9.02 -10.57
C SER A 85 -14.37 -7.92 -11.59
N SER A 86 -14.68 -6.71 -11.13
CA SER A 86 -14.91 -5.56 -12.02
C SER A 86 -13.68 -5.15 -12.83
N VAL A 87 -12.49 -5.22 -12.23
CA VAL A 87 -11.22 -4.91 -12.91
C VAL A 87 -10.85 -6.03 -13.87
N LEU A 88 -10.92 -7.29 -13.42
CA LEU A 88 -10.55 -8.45 -14.24
C LEU A 88 -11.47 -8.58 -15.46
N GLY A 89 -12.77 -8.36 -15.30
CA GLY A 89 -13.77 -8.44 -16.36
C GLY A 89 -13.88 -7.21 -17.29
N SER A 90 -13.13 -6.14 -17.04
CA SER A 90 -13.16 -4.94 -17.89
C SER A 90 -12.30 -5.07 -19.15
N ASP A 91 -12.84 -4.64 -20.29
CA ASP A 91 -12.13 -4.53 -21.58
C ASP A 91 -11.35 -3.22 -21.73
N ALA A 92 -11.31 -2.38 -20.69
CA ALA A 92 -10.54 -1.14 -20.73
C ALA A 92 -9.06 -1.40 -21.02
N GLU A 93 -8.50 -0.65 -21.96
CA GLU A 93 -7.10 -0.74 -22.37
C GLU A 93 -6.15 -0.61 -21.16
N ARG A 94 -6.48 0.31 -20.24
CA ARG A 94 -5.78 0.53 -18.97
C ARG A 94 -6.76 0.36 -17.83
N LYS A 95 -6.42 -0.55 -16.90
CA LYS A 95 -7.23 -0.85 -15.73
C LYS A 95 -6.36 -1.05 -14.50
N GLY A 96 -6.96 -1.00 -13.33
CA GLY A 96 -6.21 -1.18 -12.10
C GLY A 96 -7.10 -1.16 -10.87
N TRP A 97 -6.46 -1.24 -9.72
CA TRP A 97 -7.13 -1.04 -8.44
C TRP A 97 -6.19 -0.35 -7.46
N LYS A 98 -6.78 0.17 -6.41
CA LYS A 98 -6.06 0.62 -5.23
C LYS A 98 -6.90 0.28 -4.03
N LEU A 99 -6.27 -0.30 -3.02
CA LEU A 99 -6.76 -0.39 -1.66
C LEU A 99 -5.53 -0.56 -0.75
N PRO A 100 -5.33 0.25 0.30
CA PRO A 100 -4.11 0.20 1.11
C PRO A 100 -3.79 -1.19 1.67
N GLU A 101 -4.83 -1.94 2.05
CA GLU A 101 -4.76 -3.31 2.58
C GLU A 101 -4.16 -4.31 1.59
N THR A 102 -4.13 -4.02 0.29
CA THR A 102 -3.39 -4.81 -0.71
C THR A 102 -1.92 -5.00 -0.29
N THR A 103 -1.35 -4.03 0.44
CA THR A 103 0.01 -4.12 1.01
C THR A 103 0.17 -5.30 1.96
N LEU A 104 -0.86 -5.61 2.77
CA LEU A 104 -0.82 -6.69 3.76
C LEU A 104 -0.75 -8.07 3.12
N ILE A 105 -1.06 -8.17 1.82
CA ILE A 105 -1.13 -9.42 1.05
C ILE A 105 -0.24 -9.41 -0.19
N LEU A 106 0.68 -8.46 -0.24
CA LEU A 106 1.56 -8.22 -1.38
C LEU A 106 2.29 -9.47 -1.91
N PRO A 107 2.83 -10.39 -1.08
CA PRO A 107 3.50 -11.59 -1.57
C PRO A 107 2.62 -12.43 -2.49
N TRP A 108 1.36 -12.63 -2.13
CA TRP A 108 0.45 -13.47 -2.91
C TRP A 108 -0.19 -12.72 -4.07
N ILE A 109 -0.41 -11.41 -3.94
CA ILE A 109 -0.82 -10.55 -5.06
C ILE A 109 0.21 -10.59 -6.20
N ILE A 110 1.50 -10.47 -5.89
CA ILE A 110 2.57 -10.56 -6.91
C ILE A 110 2.58 -11.91 -7.61
N ARG A 111 2.39 -12.99 -6.84
CA ARG A 111 2.37 -14.35 -7.40
C ARG A 111 1.14 -14.62 -8.25
N MET A 112 0.00 -14.01 -7.94
CA MET A 112 -1.21 -14.09 -8.77
C MET A 112 -1.12 -13.22 -10.03
N PHE A 113 -0.46 -12.06 -9.93
CA PHE A 113 -0.41 -11.06 -11.00
C PHE A 113 1.05 -10.63 -11.29
N PRO A 114 1.92 -11.54 -11.78
CA PRO A 114 3.35 -11.27 -11.91
C PRO A 114 3.69 -10.20 -12.96
N ASP A 115 2.81 -10.02 -13.96
CA ASP A 115 3.08 -9.18 -15.14
C ASP A 115 2.48 -7.76 -15.06
N ILE A 116 1.84 -7.38 -13.96
CA ILE A 116 1.21 -6.06 -13.85
C ILE A 116 2.19 -4.99 -13.39
N HIS A 117 1.81 -3.72 -13.50
CA HIS A 117 2.64 -2.61 -13.06
C HIS A 117 2.33 -2.28 -11.59
N TYR A 118 3.35 -2.34 -10.75
CA TYR A 118 3.26 -2.04 -9.33
C TYR A 118 3.86 -0.68 -9.01
N ILE A 119 3.04 0.23 -8.50
CA ILE A 119 3.51 1.52 -7.97
C ILE A 119 3.64 1.37 -6.46
N TYR A 120 4.88 1.26 -5.97
CA TYR A 120 5.19 1.19 -4.55
C TYR A 120 5.27 2.61 -4.00
N TRP A 121 4.30 2.95 -3.16
CA TRP A 121 4.10 4.27 -2.62
C TRP A 121 4.55 4.32 -1.16
N VAL A 122 5.56 5.16 -0.88
CA VAL A 122 6.10 5.36 0.46
C VAL A 122 5.89 6.79 0.92
N ARG A 123 5.77 6.96 2.22
CA ARG A 123 5.69 8.26 2.90
C ARG A 123 6.48 8.17 4.19
N ASP A 124 6.99 9.30 4.65
CA ASP A 124 7.62 9.40 5.96
C ASP A 124 6.73 8.74 7.04
N PRO A 125 7.27 7.76 7.80
CA PRO A 125 6.49 7.05 8.80
C PRO A 125 5.89 7.98 9.86
N ARG A 126 6.63 9.03 10.25
CA ARG A 126 6.22 9.99 11.28
C ARG A 126 4.93 10.69 10.88
N ASP A 127 4.81 11.01 9.60
CA ASP A 127 3.60 11.59 9.00
C ASP A 127 2.47 10.57 8.84
N SER A 128 2.82 9.32 8.56
CA SER A 128 1.86 8.26 8.28
C SER A 128 1.06 7.89 9.53
N ILE A 129 1.70 7.85 10.70
CA ILE A 129 1.08 7.39 11.95
C ILE A 129 0.19 8.44 12.66
N ILE A 130 0.11 9.66 12.13
CA ILE A 130 -0.71 10.74 12.72
C ILE A 130 -2.21 10.45 12.62
N GLY A 131 -2.66 9.96 11.46
CA GLY A 131 -4.09 9.74 11.19
C GLY A 131 -4.54 8.31 11.47
N ALA A 132 -5.79 8.16 11.88
CA ALA A 132 -6.41 6.86 12.14
C ALA A 132 -6.74 6.12 10.84
N HIS A 133 -6.32 4.87 10.73
CA HIS A 133 -6.62 3.98 9.61
C HIS A 133 -7.12 2.62 10.10
N ILE A 134 -7.86 1.89 9.26
CA ILE A 134 -8.32 0.53 9.62
C ILE A 134 -7.15 -0.44 9.84
N THR A 135 -6.01 -0.23 9.15
CA THR A 135 -4.79 -1.03 9.37
C THR A 135 -3.99 -0.64 10.60
N ASP A 136 -4.48 0.25 11.47
CA ASP A 136 -3.75 0.65 12.67
C ASP A 136 -3.53 -0.52 13.63
N ASP A 137 -4.51 -1.40 13.78
CA ASP A 137 -4.38 -2.64 14.54
C ASP A 137 -4.19 -3.83 13.59
N LEU A 138 -3.02 -4.47 13.67
CA LEU A 138 -2.70 -5.65 12.87
C LEU A 138 -3.61 -6.85 13.21
N ALA A 139 -4.15 -6.90 14.43
CA ALA A 139 -5.03 -8.00 14.86
C ALA A 139 -6.38 -7.99 14.12
N ASP A 140 -6.85 -6.84 13.64
CA ASP A 140 -8.07 -6.75 12.83
C ASP A 140 -7.95 -7.53 11.50
N PHE A 141 -6.71 -7.78 11.07
CA PHE A 141 -6.34 -8.56 9.89
C PHE A 141 -5.71 -9.91 10.24
N GLY A 142 -5.78 -10.34 11.51
CA GLY A 142 -5.27 -11.62 11.97
C GLY A 142 -3.75 -11.75 11.98
N VAL A 143 -3.01 -10.64 11.88
CA VAL A 143 -1.55 -10.64 11.93
C VAL A 143 -1.10 -10.65 13.41
N PRO A 144 -0.30 -11.65 13.84
CA PRO A 144 0.19 -11.70 15.21
C PRO A 144 1.24 -10.62 15.47
N TYR A 145 1.15 -9.94 16.62
CA TYR A 145 2.14 -8.97 17.09
C TYR A 145 2.02 -8.75 18.61
N GLU A 146 3.00 -8.09 19.22
CA GLU A 146 2.92 -7.67 20.62
C GLU A 146 1.97 -6.47 20.78
N HIS A 147 0.82 -6.70 21.42
CA HIS A 147 -0.17 -5.66 21.68
C HIS A 147 0.39 -4.52 22.54
N THR A 148 -0.15 -3.32 22.30
CA THR A 148 0.19 -2.12 23.07
C THR A 148 -1.01 -1.19 23.17
N ASP A 149 -1.16 -0.57 24.34
CA ASP A 149 -2.20 0.45 24.60
C ASP A 149 -1.81 1.84 24.05
N ASP A 150 -0.53 2.05 23.71
CA ASP A 150 -0.07 3.27 23.04
C ASP A 150 -0.50 3.25 21.57
N LEU A 151 -1.43 4.15 21.23
CA LEU A 151 -1.97 4.28 19.88
C LEU A 151 -0.89 4.58 18.83
N ARG A 152 0.06 5.48 19.13
CA ARG A 152 1.11 5.86 18.18
C ARG A 152 2.10 4.72 18.01
N ARG A 153 2.45 4.02 19.08
CA ARG A 153 3.26 2.81 19.01
C ARG A 153 2.57 1.72 18.21
N ARG A 154 1.26 1.50 18.39
CA ARG A 154 0.49 0.52 17.60
C ARG A 154 0.53 0.84 16.11
N ARG A 155 0.28 2.10 15.74
CA ARG A 155 0.37 2.56 14.34
C ARG A 155 1.78 2.44 13.77
N ALA A 156 2.79 2.76 14.56
CA ALA A 156 4.19 2.62 14.18
C ALA A 156 4.59 1.15 13.98
N THR A 157 4.12 0.25 14.84
CA THR A 157 4.28 -1.21 14.69
C THR A 157 3.58 -1.71 13.43
N SER A 158 2.34 -1.28 13.16
CA SER A 158 1.64 -1.63 11.91
C SER A 158 2.37 -1.13 10.66
N TRP A 159 2.87 0.11 10.69
CA TRP A 159 3.70 0.65 9.61
C TRP A 159 4.96 -0.20 9.42
N ARG A 160 5.64 -0.56 10.52
CA ARG A 160 6.87 -1.35 10.49
C ARG A 160 6.63 -2.76 9.95
N TYR A 161 5.52 -3.40 10.30
CA TYR A 161 5.10 -4.67 9.71
C TYR A 161 4.96 -4.58 8.18
N GLN A 162 4.19 -3.58 7.70
CA GLN A 162 3.96 -3.39 6.27
C GLN A 162 5.25 -3.05 5.51
N TYR A 163 6.12 -2.23 6.11
CA TYR A 163 7.45 -1.94 5.58
C TYR A 163 8.29 -3.22 5.46
N ASN A 164 8.39 -4.02 6.53
CA ASN A 164 9.17 -5.25 6.53
C ASN A 164 8.63 -6.26 5.51
N LEU A 165 7.30 -6.40 5.41
CA LEU A 165 6.66 -7.25 4.40
C LEU A 165 7.02 -6.80 2.98
N MET A 166 6.94 -5.50 2.69
CA MET A 166 7.32 -4.95 1.39
C MET A 166 8.80 -5.18 1.06
N GLN A 167 9.71 -5.06 2.03
CA GLN A 167 11.14 -5.29 1.83
C GLN A 167 11.47 -6.78 1.65
N ALA A 168 10.81 -7.66 2.40
CA ALA A 168 11.04 -9.10 2.33
C ALA A 168 10.45 -9.75 1.07
N THR A 169 9.40 -9.15 0.51
CA THR A 169 8.72 -9.70 -0.67
C THR A 169 9.61 -9.59 -1.91
N PRO A 170 9.86 -10.69 -2.64
CA PRO A 170 10.57 -10.65 -3.91
C PRO A 170 9.92 -9.62 -4.86
N PRO A 171 10.69 -8.68 -5.43
CA PRO A 171 10.12 -7.60 -6.21
C PRO A 171 9.48 -8.12 -7.50
N PRO A 172 8.31 -7.61 -7.92
CA PRO A 172 7.74 -7.94 -9.23
C PRO A 172 8.58 -7.31 -10.34
N ALA A 173 8.50 -7.88 -11.54
CA ALA A 173 9.30 -7.45 -12.69
C ALA A 173 9.06 -5.98 -13.08
N ARG A 174 7.82 -5.51 -12.94
CA ARG A 174 7.41 -4.14 -13.29
C ARG A 174 7.04 -3.38 -12.01
N ARG A 175 8.05 -2.78 -11.38
CA ARG A 175 7.90 -1.99 -10.15
C ARG A 175 8.55 -0.63 -10.27
N ILE A 176 7.86 0.41 -9.80
CA ILE A 176 8.45 1.72 -9.51
C ILE A 176 8.22 2.10 -8.06
N HIS A 177 9.23 2.73 -7.44
CA HIS A 177 9.08 3.37 -6.13
C HIS A 177 8.79 4.86 -6.29
N VAL A 178 7.76 5.32 -5.60
CA VAL A 178 7.35 6.72 -5.54
C VAL A 178 7.24 7.15 -4.09
N ARG A 179 7.90 8.26 -3.75
CA ARG A 179 7.81 8.88 -2.45
C ARG A 179 6.76 9.99 -2.47
N PHE A 180 5.85 9.98 -1.49
CA PHE A 180 4.79 10.98 -1.36
C PHE A 180 5.35 12.41 -1.35
N GLU A 181 6.42 12.63 -0.60
CA GLU A 181 7.05 13.95 -0.48
C GLU A 181 7.61 14.45 -1.83
N GLU A 182 8.20 13.56 -2.63
CA GLU A 182 8.65 13.89 -3.99
C GLU A 182 7.49 14.14 -4.94
N PHE A 183 6.42 13.33 -4.85
CA PHE A 183 5.22 13.55 -5.65
C PHE A 183 4.58 14.92 -5.38
N VAL A 184 4.62 15.38 -4.13
CA VAL A 184 4.07 16.68 -3.74
C VAL A 184 5.02 17.83 -4.09
N LEU A 185 6.30 17.72 -3.76
CA LEU A 185 7.26 18.82 -3.84
C LEU A 185 7.96 18.91 -5.21
N LYS A 186 8.05 17.80 -5.95
CA LYS A 186 8.70 17.65 -7.25
C LYS A 186 7.77 16.93 -8.23
N GLN A 187 6.52 17.38 -8.29
CA GLN A 187 5.44 16.68 -8.99
C GLN A 187 5.76 16.40 -10.47
N GLU A 188 6.23 17.41 -11.21
CA GLU A 188 6.54 17.28 -12.65
C GLU A 188 7.63 16.23 -12.92
N GLU A 189 8.68 16.18 -12.10
CA GLU A 189 9.74 15.18 -12.22
C GLU A 189 9.21 13.78 -11.89
N THR A 190 8.38 13.69 -10.85
CA THR A 190 7.77 12.42 -10.42
C THR A 190 6.80 11.88 -11.48
N LEU A 191 5.98 12.75 -12.09
CA LEU A 191 5.05 12.37 -13.16
C LEU A 191 5.81 11.88 -14.40
N ARG A 192 6.87 12.57 -14.85
CA ARG A 192 7.69 12.09 -15.98
C ARG A 192 8.24 10.68 -15.75
N ARG A 193 8.82 10.42 -14.57
CA ARG A 193 9.32 9.07 -14.21
C ARG A 193 8.22 8.01 -14.21
N LEU A 194 7.02 8.38 -13.77
CA LEU A 194 5.85 7.49 -13.80
C LEU A 194 5.36 7.25 -15.23
N GLU A 195 5.33 8.27 -16.08
CA GLU A 195 4.97 8.17 -17.50
C GLU A 195 5.94 7.27 -18.26
N ASP A 196 7.25 7.43 -18.03
CA ASP A 196 8.28 6.56 -18.61
C ASP A 196 8.08 5.09 -18.21
N PHE A 197 7.70 4.84 -16.95
CA PHE A 197 7.45 3.51 -16.44
C PHE A 197 6.14 2.90 -16.94
N LEU A 198 5.08 3.70 -17.04
CA LEU A 198 3.74 3.24 -17.43
C LEU A 198 3.52 3.26 -18.95
N GLY A 199 4.32 4.01 -19.70
CA GLY A 199 4.23 4.12 -21.15
C GLY A 199 3.05 4.96 -21.65
N PHE A 200 2.49 5.86 -20.84
CA PHE A 200 1.44 6.79 -21.25
C PHE A 200 1.45 8.10 -20.43
N PRO A 201 0.91 9.21 -20.98
CA PRO A 201 0.85 10.49 -20.27
C PRO A 201 -0.05 10.44 -19.03
N LEU A 202 0.35 11.13 -17.96
CA LEU A 202 -0.41 11.20 -16.72
C LEU A 202 -0.97 12.61 -16.48
N GLU A 203 -2.24 12.66 -16.08
CA GLU A 203 -2.89 13.90 -15.66
C GLU A 203 -2.32 14.40 -14.33
N ARG A 204 -2.11 15.72 -14.29
CA ARG A 204 -1.66 16.40 -13.08
C ARG A 204 -2.85 16.76 -12.20
N ILE A 205 -2.86 16.20 -10.99
CA ILE A 205 -3.85 16.57 -9.97
C ILE A 205 -3.31 17.66 -9.04
N PRO A 206 -4.18 18.47 -8.41
CA PRO A 206 -3.77 19.37 -7.33
C PRO A 206 -3.17 18.62 -6.14
N VAL A 207 -2.05 19.13 -5.61
CA VAL A 207 -1.39 18.63 -4.40
C VAL A 207 -1.20 19.76 -3.39
N ARG A 208 -1.05 19.40 -2.11
CA ARG A 208 -0.98 20.32 -0.98
C ARG A 208 0.36 20.18 -0.28
N ALA A 209 1.24 21.17 -0.41
CA ALA A 209 2.58 21.14 0.17
C ALA A 209 2.53 21.01 1.71
N GLU A 210 1.52 21.58 2.35
CA GLU A 210 1.27 21.46 3.79
C GLU A 210 0.96 20.03 4.26
N SER A 211 0.72 19.10 3.32
CA SER A 211 0.55 17.69 3.64
C SER A 211 1.88 16.98 3.89
N VAL A 212 3.03 17.60 3.60
CA VAL A 212 4.38 17.05 3.81
C VAL A 212 4.96 17.58 5.12
N GLY A 213 5.46 16.68 5.97
CA GLY A 213 6.14 17.05 7.20
C GLY A 213 5.21 17.57 8.29
N ARG A 214 3.97 17.09 8.32
CA ARG A 214 2.97 17.41 9.36
C ARG A 214 3.46 17.04 10.76
N TRP A 215 4.30 16.00 10.86
CA TRP A 215 4.94 15.58 12.11
C TRP A 215 5.73 16.72 12.78
N ARG A 216 6.26 17.70 12.03
CA ARG A 216 7.00 18.85 12.60
C ARG A 216 6.15 19.74 13.51
N THR A 217 4.82 19.68 13.34
CA THR A 217 3.85 20.42 14.16
C THR A 217 2.98 19.49 15.01
N ASP A 218 3.19 18.17 14.92
CA ASP A 218 2.49 17.18 15.73
C ASP A 218 3.03 17.20 17.15
N THR A 219 2.14 17.24 18.14
CA THR A 219 2.52 17.36 19.57
C THR A 219 2.55 16.00 20.28
N GLU A 220 2.20 14.93 19.58
CA GLU A 220 2.24 13.55 20.09
C GLU A 220 3.54 12.84 19.69
N THR A 221 3.77 11.65 20.23
CA THR A 221 4.89 10.80 19.83
C THR A 221 4.78 10.40 18.35
N HIS A 222 5.74 10.83 17.55
CA HIS A 222 5.84 10.46 16.14
C HIS A 222 7.22 9.91 15.76
N ASP A 223 8.24 10.10 16.58
CA ASP A 223 9.56 9.51 16.39
C ASP A 223 9.68 8.19 17.13
N PHE A 224 10.03 7.13 16.39
CA PHE A 224 10.35 5.82 16.94
C PHE A 224 11.72 5.40 16.42
N ASP A 225 12.58 4.92 17.31
CA ASP A 225 13.96 4.48 17.02
C ASP A 225 14.02 3.36 15.98
N PHE A 226 12.96 2.53 15.94
CA PHE A 226 12.78 1.50 14.96
C PHE A 226 12.25 2.01 13.62
N PHE A 227 12.21 3.30 13.30
CA PHE A 227 11.98 3.70 11.91
C PHE A 227 13.30 3.61 11.10
N PRO A 228 13.31 2.90 9.96
CA PRO A 228 14.48 2.87 9.09
C PRO A 228 14.82 4.27 8.59
N ARG A 229 16.11 4.63 8.60
CA ARG A 229 16.56 5.95 8.17
C ARG A 229 16.19 6.25 6.73
N GLU A 230 16.24 5.25 5.85
CA GLU A 230 15.87 5.35 4.44
C GLU A 230 14.36 5.61 4.22
N ALA A 231 13.52 5.33 5.22
CA ALA A 231 12.10 5.64 5.17
C ALA A 231 11.80 7.09 5.58
N LEU A 232 12.65 7.69 6.42
CA LEU A 232 12.50 9.08 6.87
C LEU A 232 12.74 10.06 5.73
N TYR A 233 11.99 11.16 5.74
CA TYR A 233 12.19 12.27 4.83
C TYR A 233 12.75 13.46 5.61
N GLU A 234 14.04 13.75 5.43
CA GLU A 234 14.72 14.82 6.18
C GLU A 234 14.48 16.22 5.57
N GLY A 235 14.10 16.29 4.28
CA GLY A 235 13.82 17.55 3.58
C GLY A 235 15.09 18.27 3.15
#